data_AF-A0A358DJ47-F1
#
_entry.id   AF-A0A358DJ47-F1
#
_cell.length_a   1.000
_cell.length_b   1.000
_cell.length_c   1.000
_cell.angle_alpha   90.00
_cell.angle_beta   90.00
_cell.angle_gamma   90.00
#
_symmetry.space_group_name_H-M   'P 1'
#
loop_
_entity.id
_entity.type
_entity.pdbx_description
1 polymer ?
#
loop_
_entity_poly.entity_id
_entity_poly.type
_entity_poly.pdbx_seq_one_letter_code
_entity_poly.pdbx_strand_id
1 'polypeptide(L)'
;MNNPMKILFTLLAAAALLSCTAPAETAQELALRFNTPAAAWEETLPLGNGRIGMMPDGGIDKELIVLNDITMWSGSEDPEALNPEALTYLPKIRGLLLTGKNGEAQRMMYDHFRCGGLGSAFGNGKDAPYGCFQMLGDLHINYSYPQTEDAGNYARTLSLNDAVASTVFTKGETTFTREYISSHADDVLAVRVAADKKNSISFEVSLSRPERATVSVQENTL
;
A
#
# COMPACT_ATOMS: atom_id res chain seq x y z
N MET A 1 -24.36 3.98 70.36
CA MET A 1 -24.91 2.71 69.84
C MET A 1 -24.49 2.58 68.38
N ASN A 2 -23.38 1.88 68.12
CA ASN A 2 -22.95 1.55 66.77
C ASN A 2 -23.96 0.57 66.18
N ASN A 3 -24.67 0.98 65.13
CA ASN A 3 -25.71 0.18 64.53
C ASN A 3 -25.03 -0.88 63.63
N PRO A 4 -24.97 -2.17 64.01
CA PRO A 4 -24.22 -3.20 63.30
C PRO A 4 -24.70 -3.37 61.85
N MET A 5 -25.95 -2.96 61.58
CA MET A 5 -26.57 -2.98 60.26
C MET A 5 -26.01 -1.92 59.29
N LYS A 6 -25.49 -0.79 59.80
CA LYS A 6 -24.83 0.22 58.95
C LYS A 6 -23.46 -0.24 58.48
N ILE A 7 -22.66 -0.86 59.37
CA ILE A 7 -21.32 -1.38 59.06
C ILE A 7 -21.41 -2.53 58.04
N LEU A 8 -22.42 -3.39 58.16
CA LEU A 8 -22.68 -4.46 57.21
C LEU A 8 -23.07 -3.94 55.82
N PHE A 9 -23.83 -2.84 55.75
CA PHE A 9 -24.19 -2.19 54.48
C PHE A 9 -23.00 -1.50 53.81
N THR A 10 -22.10 -0.86 54.58
CA THR A 10 -20.89 -0.25 54.01
C THR A 10 -19.87 -1.29 53.53
N LEU A 11 -19.76 -2.45 54.21
CA LEU A 11 -18.90 -3.55 53.78
C LEU A 11 -19.43 -4.24 52.51
N LEU A 12 -20.75 -4.37 52.36
CA LEU A 12 -21.35 -4.94 51.14
C LEU A 12 -21.20 -4.01 49.92
N ALA A 13 -21.28 -2.69 50.13
CA ALA A 13 -21.07 -1.70 49.08
C ALA A 13 -19.59 -1.60 48.64
N ALA A 14 -18.64 -1.79 49.56
CA ALA A 14 -17.21 -1.84 49.23
C ALA A 14 -16.83 -3.13 48.47
N ALA A 15 -17.47 -4.27 48.78
CA ALA A 15 -17.26 -5.52 48.05
C ALA A 15 -17.83 -5.47 46.62
N ALA A 16 -18.94 -4.76 46.39
CA ALA A 16 -19.53 -4.58 45.06
C ALA A 16 -18.68 -3.69 44.12
N LEU A 17 -17.87 -2.78 44.67
CA LEU A 17 -16.95 -1.93 43.90
C LEU A 17 -15.64 -2.63 43.53
N LEU A 18 -15.31 -3.77 44.17
CA LEU A 18 -14.14 -4.60 43.84
C LEU A 18 -14.44 -5.67 42.79
N SER A 19 -15.72 -5.92 42.45
CA SER A 19 -16.13 -6.98 41.51
C SER A 19 -16.41 -6.49 40.09
N CYS A 20 -16.19 -5.22 39.79
CA CYS A 20 -16.38 -4.66 38.45
C CYS A 20 -15.04 -4.35 37.77
N THR A 21 -14.12 -5.31 37.77
CA THR A 21 -13.07 -5.37 36.75
C THR A 21 -13.57 -6.29 35.66
N ALA A 22 -14.25 -5.74 34.64
CA ALA A 22 -14.42 -6.47 33.41
C ALA A 22 -13.01 -6.86 32.92
N PRO A 23 -12.75 -8.12 32.54
CA PRO A 23 -11.49 -8.44 31.89
C PRO A 23 -11.35 -7.50 30.69
N ALA A 24 -10.22 -6.78 30.62
CA ALA A 24 -9.92 -5.99 29.44
C ALA A 24 -10.05 -6.93 28.24
N GLU A 25 -10.95 -6.61 27.31
CA GLU A 25 -11.04 -7.29 26.04
C GLU A 25 -9.65 -7.19 25.40
N THR A 26 -8.90 -8.29 25.41
CA THR A 26 -7.67 -8.39 24.62
C THR A 26 -8.12 -8.33 23.18
N ALA A 27 -8.02 -7.14 22.58
CA ALA A 27 -8.29 -6.93 21.17
C ALA A 27 -7.54 -8.00 20.37
N GLN A 28 -8.24 -8.68 19.47
CA GLN A 28 -7.63 -9.70 18.62
C GLN A 28 -6.46 -9.07 17.85
N GLU A 29 -5.28 -9.67 17.98
CA GLU A 29 -4.13 -9.24 17.21
C GLU A 29 -4.30 -9.68 15.75
N LEU A 30 -4.53 -8.74 14.85
CA LEU A 30 -4.62 -8.99 13.41
C LEU A 30 -3.33 -8.51 12.76
N ALA A 31 -2.48 -9.45 12.37
CA ALA A 31 -1.18 -9.13 11.77
C ALA A 31 -0.77 -10.13 10.69
N LEU A 32 -0.11 -9.63 9.65
CA LEU A 32 0.67 -10.43 8.71
C LEU A 32 2.11 -10.46 9.20
N ARG A 33 2.75 -11.63 9.24
CA ARG A 33 4.09 -11.81 9.85
C ARG A 33 4.99 -12.65 8.95
N PHE A 34 6.21 -12.18 8.75
CA PHE A 34 7.24 -12.79 7.91
C PHE A 34 8.58 -12.76 8.64
N ASN A 35 9.45 -13.73 8.37
CA ASN A 35 10.78 -13.87 8.97
C ASN A 35 11.92 -13.67 7.97
N THR A 36 11.61 -13.20 6.76
CA THR A 36 12.58 -12.81 5.72
C THR A 36 12.13 -11.53 5.01
N PRO A 37 13.06 -10.78 4.40
CA PRO A 37 12.71 -9.74 3.43
C PRO A 37 11.87 -10.30 2.29
N ALA A 38 11.10 -9.43 1.62
CA ALA A 38 10.38 -9.80 0.41
C ALA A 38 11.37 -10.15 -0.71
N ALA A 39 11.16 -11.28 -1.39
CA ALA A 39 11.94 -11.69 -2.55
C ALA A 39 11.31 -11.22 -3.89
N ALA A 40 10.02 -10.90 -3.86
CA ALA A 40 9.25 -10.38 -4.99
C ALA A 40 8.31 -9.26 -4.54
N TRP A 41 7.82 -8.47 -5.50
CA TRP A 41 6.94 -7.33 -5.20
C TRP A 41 5.65 -7.75 -4.50
N GLU A 42 5.08 -8.90 -4.84
CA GLU A 42 3.86 -9.46 -4.26
C GLU A 42 4.02 -9.83 -2.77
N GLU A 43 5.25 -9.96 -2.28
CA GLU A 43 5.55 -10.26 -0.89
C GLU A 43 5.73 -8.99 -0.05
N THR A 44 5.74 -7.80 -0.65
CA THR A 44 5.88 -6.51 0.07
C THR A 44 4.64 -6.20 0.93
N LEU A 45 4.78 -5.27 1.88
CA LEU A 45 3.65 -4.89 2.75
C LEU A 45 2.94 -3.64 2.22
N PRO A 46 1.68 -3.71 1.78
CA PRO A 46 0.99 -2.52 1.26
C PRO A 46 0.50 -1.61 2.38
N LEU A 47 0.83 -0.31 2.27
CA LEU A 47 0.27 0.76 3.08
C LEU A 47 -0.26 1.86 2.18
N GLY A 48 -1.36 2.52 2.57
CA GLY A 48 -1.89 3.65 1.83
C GLY A 48 -3.00 4.38 2.57
N ASN A 49 -3.19 5.65 2.21
CA ASN A 49 -4.19 6.53 2.83
C ASN A 49 -5.41 6.80 1.94
N GLY A 50 -5.57 6.01 0.87
CA GLY A 50 -6.59 6.17 -0.16
C GLY A 50 -6.14 6.99 -1.37
N ARG A 51 -5.07 7.79 -1.26
CA ARG A 51 -4.47 8.54 -2.37
C ARG A 51 -3.06 8.06 -2.68
N ILE A 52 -2.16 8.20 -1.71
CA ILE A 52 -0.76 7.79 -1.82
C ILE A 52 -0.53 6.47 -1.08
N GLY A 53 0.39 5.67 -1.59
CA GLY A 53 0.72 4.38 -1.02
C GLY A 53 2.19 4.03 -1.16
N MET A 54 2.64 3.13 -0.30
CA MET A 54 3.98 2.57 -0.33
C MET A 54 3.98 1.07 -0.07
N MET A 55 4.99 0.39 -0.59
CA MET A 55 5.16 -1.05 -0.47
C MET A 55 6.63 -1.37 -0.15
N PRO A 56 7.06 -1.27 1.13
CA PRO A 56 8.41 -1.65 1.55
C PRO A 56 8.67 -3.16 1.45
N ASP A 57 9.85 -3.51 0.96
CA ASP A 57 10.34 -4.90 0.89
C ASP A 57 10.96 -5.39 2.21
N GLY A 58 11.38 -4.47 3.08
CA GLY A 58 12.07 -4.76 4.34
C GLY A 58 13.49 -5.31 4.16
N GLY A 59 14.15 -5.05 3.04
CA GLY A 59 15.54 -5.47 2.80
C GLY A 59 16.51 -4.89 3.83
N ILE A 60 17.57 -5.62 4.20
CA ILE A 60 18.43 -5.26 5.34
C ILE A 60 19.41 -4.13 4.98
N ASP A 61 20.28 -4.36 3.99
CA ASP A 61 21.29 -3.38 3.57
C ASP A 61 20.75 -2.42 2.50
N LYS A 62 19.85 -2.93 1.66
CA LYS A 62 19.14 -2.16 0.64
C LYS A 62 17.67 -2.43 0.79
N GLU A 63 16.90 -1.36 0.89
CA GLU A 63 15.46 -1.40 0.93
C GLU A 63 14.90 -0.69 -0.28
N LEU A 64 13.96 -1.35 -0.94
CA LEU A 64 13.13 -0.76 -1.98
C LEU A 64 11.72 -0.53 -1.43
N ILE A 65 11.25 0.69 -1.59
CA ILE A 65 9.88 1.08 -1.29
C ILE A 65 9.23 1.57 -2.59
N VAL A 66 8.33 0.77 -3.15
CA VAL A 66 7.55 1.19 -4.32
C VAL A 66 6.51 2.19 -3.89
N LEU A 67 6.47 3.36 -4.53
CA LEU A 67 5.54 4.44 -4.24
C LEU A 67 4.45 4.53 -5.33
N ASN A 68 3.23 4.83 -4.90
CA ASN A 68 2.09 5.05 -5.79
C ASN A 68 1.29 6.30 -5.40
N ASP A 69 0.65 6.89 -6.41
CA ASP A 69 -0.39 7.90 -6.28
C ASP A 69 -1.57 7.51 -7.18
N ILE A 70 -2.79 7.49 -6.66
CA ILE A 70 -4.00 7.06 -7.38
C ILE A 70 -4.27 7.86 -8.67
N THR A 71 -3.77 9.09 -8.75
CA THR A 71 -3.95 10.00 -9.90
C THR A 71 -2.87 9.85 -10.97
N MET A 72 -1.84 9.02 -10.73
CA MET A 72 -0.73 8.84 -11.66
C MET A 72 -1.13 7.92 -12.82
N TRP A 73 -1.65 8.53 -13.89
CA TRP A 73 -2.05 7.85 -15.12
C TRP A 73 -1.32 8.43 -16.33
N SER A 74 -1.00 7.58 -17.30
CA SER A 74 -0.66 8.04 -18.65
C SER A 74 -1.94 8.29 -19.45
N GLY A 75 -1.78 8.76 -20.69
CA GLY A 75 -2.91 9.06 -21.57
C GLY A 75 -3.26 10.54 -21.59
N SER A 76 -4.40 10.84 -22.20
CA SER A 76 -4.90 12.20 -22.40
C SER A 76 -6.40 12.14 -22.67
N GLU A 77 -7.03 13.31 -22.76
CA GLU A 77 -8.36 13.38 -23.38
C GLU A 77 -8.30 12.85 -24.82
N ASP A 78 -9.33 12.12 -25.23
CA ASP A 78 -9.51 11.59 -26.58
C ASP A 78 -10.80 12.16 -27.18
N PRO A 79 -10.72 13.25 -27.97
CA PRO A 79 -11.91 13.83 -28.60
C PRO A 79 -12.53 12.89 -29.65
N GLU A 80 -11.77 11.93 -30.17
CA GLU A 80 -12.19 10.98 -31.20
C GLU A 80 -12.70 9.66 -30.61
N ALA A 81 -12.72 9.51 -29.27
CA ALA A 81 -13.13 8.25 -28.63
C ALA A 81 -14.56 7.83 -29.00
N LEU A 82 -15.46 8.80 -29.17
CA LEU A 82 -16.81 8.54 -29.61
C LEU A 82 -16.81 8.06 -31.06
N ASN A 83 -17.41 6.89 -31.30
CA ASN A 83 -17.67 6.37 -32.64
C ASN A 83 -19.15 6.55 -33.01
N PRO A 84 -19.53 7.54 -33.83
CA PRO A 84 -20.91 7.73 -34.26
C PRO A 84 -21.45 6.57 -35.13
N GLU A 85 -20.57 5.86 -35.84
CA GLU A 85 -20.95 4.73 -36.71
C GLU A 85 -21.52 3.57 -35.89
N ALA A 86 -21.03 3.35 -34.68
CA ALA A 86 -21.44 2.27 -33.79
C ALA A 86 -22.97 2.23 -33.59
N LEU A 87 -23.62 3.39 -33.49
CA LEU A 87 -25.08 3.51 -33.34
C LEU A 87 -25.84 2.90 -34.54
N THR A 88 -25.29 3.02 -35.74
CA THR A 88 -25.89 2.49 -36.98
C THR A 88 -25.85 0.97 -37.04
N TYR A 89 -24.83 0.36 -36.44
CA TYR A 89 -24.61 -1.09 -36.49
C TYR A 89 -25.24 -1.84 -35.31
N LEU A 90 -25.54 -1.17 -34.19
CA LEU A 90 -26.14 -1.80 -33.02
C LEU A 90 -27.44 -2.59 -33.32
N PRO A 91 -28.41 -2.09 -34.11
CA PRO A 91 -29.61 -2.87 -34.44
C PRO A 91 -29.29 -4.13 -35.26
N LYS A 92 -28.31 -4.05 -36.17
CA LYS A 92 -27.90 -5.19 -37.02
C LYS A 92 -27.23 -6.28 -36.18
N ILE A 93 -26.33 -5.89 -35.28
CA ILE A 93 -25.67 -6.78 -34.32
C ILE A 93 -26.71 -7.52 -33.46
N ARG A 94 -27.67 -6.79 -32.89
CA ARG A 94 -28.77 -7.36 -32.10
C ARG A 94 -29.59 -8.38 -32.91
N GLY A 95 -29.92 -8.06 -34.17
CA GLY A 95 -30.63 -8.99 -35.06
C GLY A 95 -29.87 -10.29 -35.32
N LEU A 96 -28.55 -10.21 -35.50
CA LEU A 96 -27.69 -11.39 -35.66
C LEU A 96 -27.68 -12.26 -34.39
N LEU A 97 -27.58 -11.65 -33.19
CA LEU A 97 -27.62 -12.38 -31.92
C LEU A 97 -28.97 -13.09 -31.71
N LEU A 98 -30.09 -12.40 -31.98
CA LEU A 98 -31.44 -12.96 -31.83
C LEU A 98 -31.72 -14.13 -32.78
N THR A 99 -31.01 -14.20 -33.90
CA THR A 99 -31.10 -15.31 -34.87
C THR A 99 -30.00 -16.37 -34.69
N GLY A 100 -29.22 -16.30 -33.60
CA GLY A 100 -28.19 -17.28 -33.26
C GLY A 100 -26.88 -17.15 -34.06
N LYS A 101 -26.70 -16.08 -34.84
CA LYS A 101 -25.54 -15.85 -35.72
C LYS A 101 -24.37 -15.16 -34.98
N ASN A 102 -23.92 -15.77 -33.88
CA ASN A 102 -22.97 -15.14 -32.95
C ASN A 102 -21.63 -14.77 -33.60
N GLY A 103 -21.09 -15.59 -34.50
CA GLY A 103 -19.82 -15.30 -35.18
C GLY A 103 -19.90 -14.16 -36.20
N GLU A 104 -21.06 -13.93 -36.82
CA GLU A 104 -21.31 -12.74 -37.66
C GLU A 104 -21.47 -11.51 -36.78
N ALA A 105 -22.22 -11.63 -35.67
CA ALA A 105 -22.42 -10.54 -34.72
C ALA A 105 -21.09 -10.04 -34.12
N GLN A 106 -20.22 -10.96 -33.70
CA GLN A 106 -18.90 -10.64 -33.15
C GLN A 106 -18.01 -9.92 -34.16
N ARG A 107 -17.95 -10.38 -35.41
CA ARG A 107 -17.18 -9.70 -36.47
C ARG A 107 -17.69 -8.27 -36.67
N MET A 108 -19.00 -8.10 -36.80
CA MET A 108 -19.61 -6.78 -36.95
C MET A 108 -19.35 -5.86 -35.75
N MET A 109 -19.30 -6.40 -34.53
CA MET A 109 -18.90 -5.62 -33.35
C MET A 109 -17.45 -5.15 -33.44
N TYR A 110 -16.50 -6.02 -33.80
CA TYR A 110 -15.09 -5.63 -33.92
C TYR A 110 -14.85 -4.61 -35.02
N ASP A 111 -15.56 -4.72 -36.14
CA ASP A 111 -15.36 -3.81 -37.27
C ASP A 111 -15.96 -2.42 -37.00
N HIS A 112 -17.19 -2.38 -36.46
CA HIS A 112 -18.01 -1.16 -36.44
C HIS A 112 -18.43 -0.67 -35.03
N PHE A 113 -18.42 -1.54 -34.02
CA PHE A 113 -18.85 -1.21 -32.64
C PHE A 113 -17.66 -1.12 -31.69
N ARG A 114 -16.66 -0.33 -32.09
CA ARG A 114 -15.40 -0.08 -31.36
C ARG A 114 -15.21 1.41 -31.07
N CYS A 115 -14.19 1.75 -30.28
CA CYS A 115 -13.72 3.12 -30.09
C CYS A 115 -13.44 3.79 -31.45
N GLY A 116 -13.80 5.06 -31.58
CA GLY A 116 -13.58 5.83 -32.82
C GLY A 116 -12.09 6.09 -33.04
N GLY A 117 -11.45 6.64 -32.01
CA GLY A 117 -10.02 6.86 -31.90
C GLY A 117 -9.23 5.57 -31.66
N LEU A 118 -8.04 5.72 -31.09
CA LEU A 118 -7.11 4.59 -30.89
C LEU A 118 -7.62 3.60 -29.83
N GLY A 119 -8.48 4.04 -28.91
CA GLY A 119 -8.91 3.23 -27.78
C GLY A 119 -7.70 2.67 -27.03
N SER A 120 -7.75 1.38 -26.65
CA SER A 120 -6.62 0.70 -25.99
C SER A 120 -5.38 0.50 -26.88
N ALA A 121 -5.37 1.01 -28.12
CA ALA A 121 -4.28 0.93 -29.08
C ALA A 121 -3.72 -0.50 -29.24
N PHE A 122 -4.62 -1.48 -29.32
CA PHE A 122 -4.28 -2.90 -29.45
C PHE A 122 -3.35 -3.42 -28.33
N GLY A 123 -3.55 -2.92 -27.09
CA GLY A 123 -2.73 -3.26 -25.94
C GLY A 123 -1.61 -2.27 -25.64
N ASN A 124 -1.40 -1.25 -26.49
CA ASN A 124 -0.42 -0.19 -26.27
C ASN A 124 -1.05 1.08 -25.66
N GLY A 125 -2.10 0.91 -24.85
CA GLY A 125 -2.87 2.01 -24.26
C GLY A 125 -2.01 3.01 -23.48
N LYS A 126 -0.87 2.56 -22.92
CA LYS A 126 0.06 3.42 -22.17
C LYS A 126 0.56 4.63 -22.97
N ASP A 127 0.71 4.48 -24.29
CA ASP A 127 1.24 5.48 -25.24
C ASP A 127 0.14 6.06 -26.15
N ALA A 128 -1.13 5.82 -25.81
CA ALA A 128 -2.30 6.34 -26.49
C ALA A 128 -3.17 7.16 -25.53
N PRO A 129 -4.15 7.95 -26.03
CA PRO A 129 -5.03 8.73 -25.16
C PRO A 129 -5.72 7.91 -24.05
N TYR A 130 -6.04 6.64 -24.31
CA TYR A 130 -6.64 5.72 -23.33
C TYR A 130 -5.84 5.59 -22.03
N GLY A 131 -4.50 5.59 -22.11
CA GLY A 131 -3.63 5.57 -20.94
C GLY A 131 -3.58 4.23 -20.19
N CYS A 132 -2.79 4.21 -19.11
CA CYS A 132 -2.87 3.20 -18.06
C CYS A 132 -2.34 3.75 -16.73
N PHE A 133 -2.64 3.07 -15.63
CA PHE A 133 -2.10 3.42 -14.32
C PHE A 133 -0.58 3.30 -14.32
N GLN A 134 0.11 4.23 -13.66
CA GLN A 134 1.56 4.32 -13.61
C GLN A 134 2.04 4.42 -12.16
N MET A 135 3.17 3.78 -11.86
CA MET A 135 3.82 4.00 -10.58
C MET A 135 4.34 5.44 -10.44
N LEU A 136 4.37 5.93 -9.21
CA LEU A 136 4.96 7.22 -8.88
C LEU A 136 6.50 7.12 -8.97
N GLY A 137 7.07 6.09 -8.37
CA GLY A 137 8.50 5.82 -8.42
C GLY A 137 8.95 4.87 -7.32
N ASP A 138 10.25 4.66 -7.28
CA ASP A 138 10.94 3.76 -6.36
C ASP A 138 11.81 4.59 -5.42
N LEU A 139 11.52 4.53 -4.13
CA LEU A 139 12.35 5.07 -3.07
C LEU A 139 13.34 4.00 -2.63
N HIS A 140 14.63 4.27 -2.82
CA HIS A 140 15.72 3.41 -2.41
C HIS A 140 16.34 3.95 -1.13
N ILE A 141 16.50 3.08 -0.14
CA ILE A 141 17.24 3.39 1.08
C ILE A 141 18.40 2.40 1.20
N ASN A 142 19.62 2.91 1.10
CA ASN A 142 20.85 2.12 1.26
C ASN A 142 21.39 2.36 2.67
N TYR A 143 21.29 1.35 3.53
CA TYR A 143 21.75 1.44 4.91
C TYR A 143 23.22 1.05 5.02
N SER A 144 23.96 1.80 5.85
CA SER A 144 25.34 1.53 6.20
C SER A 144 25.44 1.22 7.69
N TYR A 145 25.75 -0.04 8.00
CA TYR A 145 25.89 -0.50 9.37
C TYR A 145 27.36 -0.52 9.79
N PRO A 146 27.69 -0.14 11.05
CA PRO A 146 29.06 -0.26 11.54
C PRO A 146 29.50 -1.72 11.75
N GLN A 147 28.54 -2.63 11.89
CA GLN A 147 28.73 -4.07 12.03
C GLN A 147 28.81 -4.78 10.67
N THR A 148 29.70 -5.76 10.56
CA THR A 148 29.87 -6.58 9.34
C THR A 148 29.19 -7.93 9.43
N GLU A 149 28.69 -8.31 10.61
CA GLU A 149 28.00 -9.57 10.85
C GLU A 149 26.68 -9.66 10.07
N ASP A 150 26.28 -10.90 9.76
CA ASP A 150 24.98 -11.16 9.16
C ASP A 150 23.84 -10.75 10.10
N ALA A 151 22.71 -10.35 9.52
CA ALA A 151 21.54 -10.02 10.31
C ALA A 151 20.89 -11.27 10.93
N GLY A 152 20.49 -11.14 12.18
CA GLY A 152 19.71 -12.14 12.92
C GLY A 152 18.35 -11.61 13.35
N ASN A 153 17.53 -12.47 13.94
CA ASN A 153 16.24 -12.12 14.58
C ASN A 153 15.33 -11.27 13.68
N TYR A 154 15.33 -11.54 12.38
CA TYR A 154 14.56 -10.77 11.43
C TYR A 154 13.06 -11.04 11.60
N ALA A 155 12.28 -9.97 11.64
CA ALA A 155 10.82 -10.01 11.60
C ALA A 155 10.28 -8.83 10.79
N ARG A 156 9.36 -9.10 9.87
CA ARG A 156 8.61 -8.11 9.10
C ARG A 156 7.12 -8.32 9.33
N THR A 157 6.41 -7.28 9.77
CA THR A 157 5.03 -7.38 10.24
C THR A 157 4.17 -6.27 9.66
N LEU A 158 2.91 -6.54 9.33
CA LEU A 158 1.87 -5.53 9.09
C LEU A 158 0.77 -5.69 10.14
N SER A 159 0.64 -4.73 11.06
CA SER A 159 -0.51 -4.64 11.98
C SER A 159 -1.71 -4.13 11.21
N LEU A 160 -2.76 -4.95 11.11
CA LEU A 160 -4.03 -4.57 10.50
C LEU A 160 -4.89 -3.75 11.46
N ASN A 161 -4.60 -3.81 12.77
CA ASN A 161 -5.28 -3.02 13.78
C ASN A 161 -4.85 -1.55 13.73
N ASP A 162 -3.56 -1.30 13.52
CA ASP A 162 -2.97 0.03 13.64
C ASP A 162 -2.55 0.62 12.28
N ALA A 163 -2.63 -0.17 11.20
CA ALA A 163 -2.12 0.18 9.87
C ALA A 163 -0.63 0.56 9.87
N VAL A 164 0.17 -0.16 10.67
CA VAL A 164 1.63 0.02 10.80
C VAL A 164 2.35 -1.21 10.24
N ALA A 165 3.23 -0.99 9.27
CA ALA A 165 4.23 -1.99 8.91
C ALA A 165 5.50 -1.78 9.73
N SER A 166 6.20 -2.87 10.04
CA SER A 166 7.47 -2.81 10.75
C SER A 166 8.44 -3.87 10.25
N THR A 167 9.73 -3.51 10.29
CA THR A 167 10.84 -4.44 10.07
C THR A 167 11.81 -4.32 11.24
N VAL A 168 12.10 -5.44 11.90
CA VAL A 168 13.02 -5.53 13.04
C VAL A 168 14.06 -6.59 12.74
N PHE A 169 15.32 -6.31 13.05
CA PHE A 169 16.41 -7.28 12.96
C PHE A 169 17.58 -6.84 13.84
N THR A 170 18.52 -7.75 14.09
CA THR A 170 19.76 -7.45 14.83
C THR A 170 20.96 -7.57 13.91
N LYS A 171 21.93 -6.66 14.03
CA LYS A 171 23.25 -6.76 13.36
C LYS A 171 24.33 -6.54 14.43
N GLY A 172 25.15 -7.56 14.68
CA GLY A 172 25.96 -7.66 15.90
C GLY A 172 25.08 -7.58 17.16
N GLU A 173 25.39 -6.65 18.07
CA GLU A 173 24.62 -6.41 19.30
C GLU A 173 23.55 -5.31 19.19
N THR A 174 23.34 -4.75 17.98
CA THR A 174 22.41 -3.62 17.79
C THR A 174 21.11 -4.10 17.17
N THR A 175 19.98 -3.73 17.77
CA THR A 175 18.65 -3.94 17.21
C THR A 175 18.26 -2.74 16.37
N PHE A 176 17.89 -2.98 15.12
CA PHE A 176 17.36 -1.99 14.20
C PHE A 176 15.85 -2.19 14.05
N THR A 177 15.11 -1.09 14.01
CA THR A 177 13.67 -1.08 13.84
C THR A 177 13.30 -0.04 12.80
N ARG A 178 12.46 -0.44 11.85
CA ARG A 178 11.85 0.43 10.86
C ARG A 178 10.35 0.33 11.00
N GLU A 179 9.67 1.47 11.04
CA GLU A 179 8.21 1.57 11.11
C GLU A 179 7.72 2.42 9.95
N TYR A 180 6.64 2.01 9.30
CA TYR A 180 6.09 2.65 8.12
C TYR A 180 4.61 2.92 8.35
N ILE A 181 4.17 4.15 8.05
CA ILE A 181 2.78 4.56 8.14
C ILE A 181 2.36 5.38 6.93
N SER A 182 1.06 5.32 6.60
CA SER A 182 0.42 6.21 5.66
C SER A 182 -0.68 6.98 6.39
N SER A 183 -0.42 8.26 6.69
CA SER A 183 -1.38 9.11 7.41
C SER A 183 -2.45 9.61 6.44
N HIS A 184 -3.71 9.31 6.75
CA HIS A 184 -4.85 9.90 6.05
C HIS A 184 -5.12 11.33 6.51
N ALA A 185 -4.94 11.64 7.80
CA ALA A 185 -5.22 12.96 8.35
C ALA A 185 -4.24 14.03 7.84
N ASP A 186 -2.96 13.65 7.68
CA ASP A 186 -1.89 14.57 7.30
C ASP A 186 -1.50 14.46 5.81
N ASP A 187 -2.03 13.45 5.12
CA ASP A 187 -1.72 13.13 3.71
C ASP A 187 -0.22 12.93 3.42
N VAL A 188 0.45 12.16 4.30
CA VAL A 188 1.88 11.85 4.19
C VAL A 188 2.17 10.36 4.33
N LEU A 189 3.25 9.93 3.68
CA LEU A 189 3.93 8.67 3.97
C LEU A 189 5.10 8.96 4.89
N ALA A 190 5.27 8.17 5.94
CA ALA A 190 6.38 8.34 6.87
C ALA A 190 7.09 7.02 7.14
N VAL A 191 8.42 7.10 7.21
CA VAL A 191 9.29 6.00 7.61
C VAL A 191 10.10 6.45 8.81
N ARG A 192 10.01 5.71 9.91
CA ARG A 192 10.84 5.91 11.09
C ARG A 192 11.92 4.85 11.11
N VAL A 193 13.18 5.28 11.17
CA VAL A 193 14.35 4.40 11.33
C VAL A 193 14.91 4.58 12.74
N ALA A 194 15.09 3.49 13.47
CA ALA A 194 15.56 3.49 14.85
C ALA A 194 16.61 2.39 15.11
N ALA A 195 17.47 2.63 16.09
CA ALA A 195 18.44 1.67 16.61
C ALA A 195 18.52 1.79 18.14
N ASP A 196 18.79 0.70 18.84
CA ASP A 196 18.93 0.68 20.31
C ASP A 196 20.32 1.12 20.82
N LYS A 197 21.26 1.37 19.92
CA LYS A 197 22.59 1.96 20.19
C LYS A 197 22.71 3.35 19.57
N LYS A 198 23.39 4.24 20.29
CA LYS A 198 23.65 5.62 19.83
C LYS A 198 24.58 5.62 18.63
N ASN A 199 24.36 6.57 17.71
CA ASN A 199 25.18 6.79 16.52
C ASN A 199 25.30 5.57 15.60
N SER A 200 24.27 4.72 15.55
CA SER A 200 24.26 3.48 14.77
C SER A 200 23.49 3.55 13.45
N ILE A 201 22.84 4.68 13.16
CA ILE A 201 22.02 4.87 11.96
C ILE A 201 22.82 5.71 10.95
N SER A 202 23.07 5.14 9.79
CA SER A 202 23.62 5.82 8.62
C SER A 202 22.96 5.23 7.37
N PHE A 203 22.50 6.08 6.46
CA PHE A 203 21.87 5.65 5.22
C PHE A 203 21.92 6.74 4.16
N GLU A 204 21.75 6.33 2.91
CA GLU A 204 21.54 7.19 1.75
C GLU A 204 20.14 6.93 1.20
N VAL A 205 19.48 8.00 0.77
CA VAL A 205 18.14 7.94 0.16
C VAL A 205 18.23 8.41 -1.28
N SER A 206 17.59 7.70 -2.20
CA SER A 206 17.44 8.14 -3.58
C SER A 206 16.07 7.75 -4.13
N LEU A 207 15.64 8.49 -5.15
CA LEU A 207 14.36 8.27 -5.84
C LEU A 207 14.69 7.95 -7.28
N SER A 208 13.94 7.03 -7.85
CA SER A 208 14.06 6.69 -9.28
C SER A 208 12.70 6.38 -9.87
N ARG A 209 12.59 6.46 -11.18
CA ARG A 209 11.41 6.03 -11.92
C ARG A 209 11.85 5.53 -13.29
N PRO A 210 11.31 4.41 -13.77
CA PRO A 210 11.73 3.84 -15.06
C PRO A 210 11.50 4.75 -16.27
N GLU A 211 10.46 5.57 -16.25
CA GLU A 211 10.10 6.42 -17.38
C GLU A 211 9.84 7.87 -16.97
N ARG A 212 10.31 8.81 -17.79
CA ARG A 212 9.92 10.23 -17.78
C ARG A 212 9.99 10.86 -16.39
N ALA A 213 11.19 10.84 -15.79
CA ALA A 213 11.45 11.48 -14.52
C ALA A 213 12.77 12.26 -14.54
N THR A 214 12.81 13.27 -13.70
CA THR A 214 14.03 13.98 -13.31
C THR A 214 14.00 14.06 -11.79
N VAL A 215 15.10 13.69 -11.15
CA VAL A 215 15.24 13.65 -9.69
C VAL A 215 16.37 14.59 -9.32
N SER A 216 16.19 15.41 -8.30
CA SER A 216 17.16 16.42 -7.90
C SER A 216 17.12 16.66 -6.41
N VAL A 217 18.28 16.67 -5.76
CA VAL A 217 18.38 16.94 -4.33
C VAL A 217 18.71 18.41 -4.08
N GLN A 218 18.01 19.04 -3.14
CA GLN A 218 18.30 20.38 -2.64
C GLN A 218 18.22 20.39 -1.10
N GLU A 219 19.30 20.77 -0.42
CA GLU A 219 19.33 20.96 1.05
C GLU A 219 18.74 19.77 1.85
N ASN A 220 19.15 18.55 1.49
CA ASN A 220 18.67 17.28 2.06
C ASN A 220 17.19 16.96 1.80
N THR A 221 16.55 17.69 0.89
CA THR A 221 15.26 17.33 0.30
C THR A 221 15.52 16.72 -1.07
N LEU A 222 15.02 15.52 -1.28
CA LEU A 222 15.14 14.77 -2.54
C LEU A 222 14.02 15.11 -3.52
#